data_AF-A0A3A9VGI9-F1
#
_entry.id   AF-A0A3A9VGI9-F1
#
_cell.length_a   1.000
_cell.length_b   1.000
_cell.length_c   1.000
_cell.angle_alpha   90.00
_cell.angle_beta   90.00
_cell.angle_gamma   90.00
#
_symmetry.space_group_name_H-M   'P 1'
#
loop_
_entity.id
_entity.type
_entity.pdbx_description
1 polymer ?
#
loop_
_entity_poly.entity_id
_entity_poly.type
_entity_poly.pdbx_seq_one_letter_code
_entity_poly.pdbx_strand_id
1 'polypeptide(L)'
;MKNSLLFVFAIISISYGQNSSEKFEVKKGTNIAHWLSQSERRSTDREKFFTETDVEAIAKMGFDHIRLPIDEEQMWDENGKRHEDAFQLMENCINWSSKHKLRVIVDLHILRSHHFNAKEKPLWTDPAEQEKFFDLWRDLSKSLKKFPNSLLAYELMNEAVADDNETWNKLLNKAFIAIRKLEPKRTIVVGSNRWQSVNTFDELKVPANDPNILLSFHFYEPFLLSHYHTPWTELKEYQGPVHYPGVILSQKEFNALPEEVKEVAKKWVNKEFTKELLYKMWEKPIAKAKELGLPLYCGEFGIISAAPEEDSLNWYKDMIALFEKSGIGYANWNYNSDEYGLIDGNSKNEQLIQIISAKE
;
A
#
# COMPACT_ATOMS: atom_id res chain seq x y z
N MET A 1 55.47 50.77 -27.81
CA MET A 1 54.33 50.46 -26.91
C MET A 1 53.16 49.97 -27.75
N LYS A 2 52.98 48.65 -27.85
CA LYS A 2 51.74 48.02 -28.31
C LYS A 2 51.57 46.77 -27.46
N ASN A 3 50.70 46.88 -26.46
CA ASN A 3 50.32 45.78 -25.58
C ASN A 3 49.30 44.92 -26.32
N SER A 4 49.66 43.69 -26.64
CA SER A 4 48.70 42.67 -27.07
C SER A 4 48.25 41.90 -25.83
N LEU A 5 47.04 42.19 -25.35
CA LEU A 5 46.35 41.41 -24.33
C LEU A 5 45.98 40.04 -24.94
N LEU A 6 46.56 38.96 -24.43
CA LEU A 6 46.04 37.61 -24.62
C LEU A 6 44.84 37.41 -23.69
N PHE A 7 43.63 37.29 -24.24
CA PHE A 7 42.48 36.79 -23.50
C PHE A 7 42.50 35.27 -23.51
N VAL A 8 42.86 34.67 -22.38
CA VAL A 8 42.69 33.23 -22.14
C VAL A 8 41.24 33.01 -21.73
N PHE A 9 40.43 32.44 -22.63
CA PHE A 9 39.10 31.93 -22.29
C PHE A 9 39.27 30.65 -21.48
N ALA A 10 39.13 30.75 -20.15
CA ALA A 10 38.97 29.59 -19.30
C ALA A 10 37.57 28.99 -19.54
N ILE A 11 37.50 27.87 -20.24
CA ILE A 11 36.29 27.05 -20.33
C ILE A 11 36.12 26.40 -18.96
N ILE A 12 35.27 26.98 -18.13
CA ILE A 12 34.80 26.32 -16.91
C ILE A 12 33.83 25.23 -17.36
N SER A 13 34.36 24.02 -17.52
CA SER A 13 33.54 22.83 -17.64
C SER A 13 32.82 22.64 -16.30
N ILE A 14 31.56 23.08 -16.23
CA ILE A 14 30.66 22.67 -15.16
C ILE A 14 30.41 21.18 -15.39
N SER A 15 31.22 20.34 -14.75
CA SER A 15 30.89 18.95 -14.54
C SER A 15 29.63 18.94 -13.67
N TYR A 16 28.47 18.79 -14.30
CA TYR A 16 27.28 18.31 -13.61
C TYR A 16 27.70 17.03 -12.92
N GLY A 17 27.79 17.09 -11.58
CA GLY A 17 27.90 15.87 -10.79
C GLY A 17 26.75 14.97 -11.22
N GLN A 18 27.06 13.74 -11.61
CA GLN A 18 26.09 12.67 -11.58
C GLN A 18 25.65 12.57 -10.12
N ASN A 19 24.60 13.29 -9.74
CA ASN A 19 23.95 13.11 -8.47
C ASN A 19 23.55 11.64 -8.41
N SER A 20 23.92 11.00 -7.29
CA SER A 20 23.66 9.61 -6.94
C SER A 20 22.36 9.10 -7.55
N SER A 21 22.40 7.94 -8.21
CA SER A 21 21.20 7.22 -8.65
C SER A 21 20.15 7.25 -7.54
N GLU A 22 19.11 8.07 -7.70
CA GLU A 22 18.15 8.31 -6.62
C GLU A 22 17.52 6.97 -6.23
N LYS A 23 17.67 6.61 -4.96
CA LYS A 23 17.06 5.41 -4.38
C LYS A 23 15.54 5.63 -4.34
N PHE A 24 14.76 4.57 -4.55
CA PHE A 24 13.31 4.63 -4.32
C PHE A 24 13.06 4.76 -2.81
N GLU A 25 12.45 5.87 -2.40
CA GLU A 25 12.16 6.16 -0.99
C GLU A 25 10.78 6.80 -0.88
N VAL A 26 9.97 6.33 0.07
CA VAL A 26 8.58 6.74 0.26
C VAL A 26 8.30 6.97 1.73
N LYS A 27 7.56 8.04 2.07
CA LYS A 27 7.27 8.41 3.45
C LYS A 27 5.78 8.58 3.71
N LYS A 28 5.10 9.38 2.90
CA LYS A 28 3.70 9.75 3.11
C LYS A 28 2.95 9.57 1.80
N GLY A 29 2.08 8.58 1.71
CA GLY A 29 1.33 8.28 0.49
C GLY A 29 -0.13 8.01 0.72
N THR A 30 -0.79 7.70 -0.39
CA THR A 30 -2.20 7.31 -0.41
C THR A 30 -2.42 6.21 -1.46
N ASN A 31 -3.43 5.38 -1.24
CA ASN A 31 -3.85 4.34 -2.17
C ASN A 31 -4.84 4.91 -3.20
N ILE A 32 -4.84 4.35 -4.42
CA ILE A 32 -5.84 4.63 -5.48
C ILE A 32 -6.64 3.36 -5.78
N ALA A 33 -7.43 2.92 -4.79
CA ALA A 33 -8.40 1.85 -4.96
C ALA A 33 -9.61 2.28 -5.84
N HIS A 34 -10.50 1.33 -6.14
CA HIS A 34 -11.73 1.52 -6.92
C HIS A 34 -11.54 2.07 -8.35
N TRP A 35 -10.31 2.00 -8.87
CA TRP A 35 -9.94 2.41 -10.22
C TRP A 35 -9.55 1.22 -11.09
N LEU A 36 -8.25 0.90 -11.14
CA LEU A 36 -7.70 -0.29 -11.79
C LEU A 36 -7.70 -1.52 -10.87
N SER A 37 -8.28 -1.39 -9.67
CA SER A 37 -8.54 -2.46 -8.72
C SER A 37 -9.89 -2.22 -8.03
N GLN A 38 -10.57 -3.29 -7.63
CA GLN A 38 -11.84 -3.28 -6.88
C GLN A 38 -12.92 -2.40 -7.52
N SER A 39 -13.12 -2.57 -8.83
CA SER A 39 -13.97 -1.69 -9.63
C SER A 39 -14.56 -2.44 -10.82
N GLU A 40 -15.83 -2.25 -11.12
CA GLU A 40 -16.44 -2.76 -12.36
C GLU A 40 -16.26 -1.80 -13.54
N ARG A 41 -15.67 -0.61 -13.32
CA ARG A 41 -15.58 0.45 -14.33
C ARG A 41 -14.74 0.02 -15.53
N ARG A 42 -15.21 0.38 -16.73
CA ARG A 42 -14.54 0.11 -18.01
C ARG A 42 -14.62 1.37 -18.88
N SER A 43 -13.77 1.44 -19.91
CA SER A 43 -13.83 2.51 -20.93
C SER A 43 -13.84 3.92 -20.30
N THR A 44 -14.69 4.82 -20.81
CA THR A 44 -14.81 6.22 -20.38
C THR A 44 -15.01 6.41 -18.86
N ASP A 45 -15.76 5.54 -18.20
CA ASP A 45 -16.02 5.68 -16.76
C ASP A 45 -14.77 5.38 -15.93
N ARG A 46 -13.94 4.45 -16.42
CA ARG A 46 -12.63 4.16 -15.83
C ARG A 46 -11.66 5.32 -16.08
N GLU A 47 -11.64 5.87 -17.29
CA GLU A 47 -10.76 7.00 -17.65
C GLU A 47 -11.04 8.27 -16.81
N LYS A 48 -12.31 8.52 -16.48
CA LYS A 48 -12.72 9.71 -15.73
C LYS A 48 -12.54 9.61 -14.22
N PHE A 49 -12.42 8.40 -13.68
CA PHE A 49 -12.37 8.18 -12.24
C PHE A 49 -11.10 8.75 -11.60
N PHE A 50 -9.97 8.65 -12.29
CA PHE A 50 -8.68 9.14 -11.81
C PHE A 50 -7.87 9.76 -12.95
N THR A 51 -7.49 11.03 -12.78
CA THR A 51 -6.87 11.85 -13.81
C THR A 51 -5.60 12.54 -13.31
N GLU A 52 -4.90 13.26 -14.17
CA GLU A 52 -3.76 14.09 -13.77
C GLU A 52 -4.13 15.13 -12.69
N THR A 53 -5.36 15.65 -12.71
CA THR A 53 -5.84 16.61 -11.71
C THR A 53 -5.85 16.00 -10.31
N ASP A 54 -6.16 14.71 -10.19
CA ASP A 54 -6.12 13.98 -8.93
C ASP A 54 -4.70 13.80 -8.42
N VAL A 55 -3.77 13.43 -9.33
CA VAL A 55 -2.34 13.34 -9.02
C VAL A 55 -1.79 14.69 -8.54
N GLU A 56 -2.19 15.79 -9.18
CA GLU A 56 -1.83 17.14 -8.74
C GLU A 56 -2.42 17.45 -7.35
N ALA A 57 -3.66 17.06 -7.09
CA ALA A 57 -4.31 17.26 -5.80
C ALA A 57 -3.59 16.49 -4.68
N ILE A 58 -3.23 15.22 -4.91
CA ILE A 58 -2.45 14.39 -3.99
C ILE A 58 -1.09 15.04 -3.68
N ALA A 59 -0.39 15.54 -4.70
CA ALA A 59 0.87 16.25 -4.48
C ALA A 59 0.68 17.54 -3.66
N LYS A 60 -0.41 18.29 -3.91
CA LYS A 60 -0.74 19.51 -3.15
C LYS A 60 -1.10 19.22 -1.69
N MET A 61 -1.71 18.07 -1.39
CA MET A 61 -1.98 17.62 -0.02
C MET A 61 -0.68 17.39 0.76
N GLY A 62 0.43 17.09 0.08
CA GLY A 62 1.75 16.89 0.70
C GLY A 62 2.25 15.46 0.69
N PHE A 63 1.56 14.56 -0.01
CA PHE A 63 2.03 13.19 -0.24
C PHE A 63 3.27 13.17 -1.16
N ASP A 64 4.09 12.14 -1.04
CA ASP A 64 5.29 11.90 -1.85
C ASP A 64 5.20 10.66 -2.75
N HIS A 65 4.15 9.84 -2.59
CA HIS A 65 3.91 8.70 -3.45
C HIS A 65 2.43 8.29 -3.52
N ILE A 66 2.15 7.50 -4.56
CA ILE A 66 0.90 6.82 -4.79
C ILE A 66 1.15 5.31 -4.74
N ARG A 67 0.31 4.57 -4.02
CA ARG A 67 0.18 3.12 -4.16
C ARG A 67 -0.97 2.83 -5.11
N LEU A 68 -0.66 2.18 -6.24
CA LEU A 68 -1.56 1.90 -7.36
C LEU A 68 -1.89 0.41 -7.38
N PRO A 69 -2.96 -0.03 -6.70
CA PRO A 69 -3.44 -1.40 -6.82
C PRO A 69 -4.03 -1.63 -8.22
N ILE A 70 -3.70 -2.79 -8.79
CA ILE A 70 -4.24 -3.27 -10.08
C ILE A 70 -4.75 -4.70 -9.93
N ASP A 71 -5.89 -5.01 -10.56
CA ASP A 71 -6.43 -6.38 -10.58
C ASP A 71 -6.19 -7.05 -11.91
N GLU A 72 -5.98 -8.37 -11.88
CA GLU A 72 -5.77 -9.18 -13.08
C GLU A 72 -6.90 -8.97 -14.10
N GLU A 73 -8.15 -8.93 -13.64
CA GLU A 73 -9.32 -8.75 -14.51
C GLU A 73 -9.47 -7.36 -15.14
N GLN A 74 -8.80 -6.36 -14.59
CA GLN A 74 -8.80 -5.00 -15.12
C GLN A 74 -7.78 -4.87 -16.25
N MET A 75 -6.70 -5.62 -16.13
CA MET A 75 -5.50 -5.51 -16.95
C MET A 75 -5.42 -6.57 -18.06
N TRP A 76 -5.98 -7.76 -17.85
CA TRP A 76 -6.03 -8.85 -18.83
C TRP A 76 -7.37 -9.58 -18.83
N ASP A 77 -7.77 -10.10 -19.98
CA ASP A 77 -8.90 -11.02 -20.10
C ASP A 77 -8.53 -12.45 -19.62
N GLU A 78 -9.51 -13.36 -19.67
CA GLU A 78 -9.36 -14.75 -19.21
C GLU A 78 -8.33 -15.55 -20.02
N ASN A 79 -8.06 -15.14 -21.26
CA ASN A 79 -7.05 -15.74 -22.13
C ASN A 79 -5.67 -15.10 -21.96
N GLY A 80 -5.50 -14.17 -21.01
CA GLY A 80 -4.26 -13.42 -20.78
C GLY A 80 -4.00 -12.34 -21.82
N LYS A 81 -4.99 -11.95 -22.64
CA LYS A 81 -4.86 -10.82 -23.56
C LYS A 81 -4.99 -9.52 -22.79
N ARG A 82 -4.06 -8.60 -23.01
CA ARG A 82 -4.06 -7.28 -22.39
C ARG A 82 -5.31 -6.46 -22.74
N HIS A 83 -5.80 -5.75 -21.75
CA HIS A 83 -6.63 -4.56 -21.92
C HIS A 83 -5.70 -3.35 -22.09
N GLU A 84 -5.37 -3.00 -23.35
CA GLU A 84 -4.40 -1.95 -23.66
C GLU A 84 -4.81 -0.57 -23.10
N ASP A 85 -6.12 -0.31 -22.97
CA ASP A 85 -6.64 0.89 -22.30
C ASP A 85 -6.22 0.95 -20.82
N ALA A 86 -6.31 -0.18 -20.11
CA ALA A 86 -5.91 -0.26 -18.70
C ALA A 86 -4.40 -0.07 -18.51
N PHE A 87 -3.59 -0.68 -19.38
CA PHE A 87 -2.15 -0.48 -19.40
C PHE A 87 -1.78 0.98 -19.68
N GLN A 88 -2.46 1.63 -20.63
CA GLN A 88 -2.24 3.04 -20.94
C GLN A 88 -2.60 3.93 -19.73
N LEU A 89 -3.68 3.65 -19.01
CA LEU A 89 -4.06 4.38 -17.80
C LEU A 89 -3.04 4.23 -16.67
N MET A 90 -2.53 3.01 -16.44
CA MET A 90 -1.46 2.76 -15.50
C MET A 90 -0.19 3.57 -15.86
N GLU A 91 0.23 3.54 -17.12
CA GLU A 91 1.39 4.32 -17.58
C GLU A 91 1.16 5.83 -17.47
N ASN A 92 -0.06 6.30 -17.75
CA ASN A 92 -0.44 7.70 -17.58
C ASN A 92 -0.32 8.12 -16.11
N CYS A 93 -0.82 7.33 -15.16
CA CYS A 93 -0.67 7.58 -13.73
C CYS A 93 0.80 7.73 -13.33
N ILE A 94 1.69 6.85 -13.82
CA ILE A 94 3.13 6.92 -13.53
C ILE A 94 3.76 8.18 -14.14
N ASN A 95 3.39 8.56 -15.36
CA ASN A 95 3.87 9.78 -16.01
C ASN A 95 3.39 11.05 -15.29
N TRP A 96 2.11 11.13 -14.92
CA TRP A 96 1.56 12.22 -14.12
C TRP A 96 2.27 12.31 -12.77
N SER A 97 2.46 11.17 -12.10
CA SER A 97 3.16 11.11 -10.81
C SER A 97 4.58 11.65 -10.93
N SER A 98 5.33 11.23 -11.95
CA SER A 98 6.67 11.75 -12.24
C SER A 98 6.68 13.27 -12.42
N LYS A 99 5.75 13.81 -13.22
CA LYS A 99 5.61 15.26 -13.44
C LYS A 99 5.33 16.02 -12.13
N HIS A 100 4.54 15.43 -11.24
CA HIS A 100 4.18 16.00 -9.95
C HIS A 100 5.11 15.58 -8.79
N LYS A 101 6.26 14.95 -9.11
CA LYS A 101 7.28 14.51 -8.15
C LYS A 101 6.77 13.49 -7.12
N LEU A 102 5.77 12.70 -7.50
CA LEU A 102 5.27 11.56 -6.76
C LEU A 102 5.92 10.28 -7.30
N ARG A 103 6.26 9.38 -6.39
CA ARG A 103 6.66 8.01 -6.71
C ARG A 103 5.43 7.11 -6.83
N VAL A 104 5.60 5.94 -7.44
CA VAL A 104 4.52 4.96 -7.61
C VAL A 104 4.95 3.58 -7.13
N ILE A 105 4.11 2.92 -6.34
CA ILE A 105 4.18 1.49 -6.07
C ILE A 105 3.04 0.84 -6.86
N VAL A 106 3.36 0.02 -7.86
CA VAL A 106 2.35 -0.80 -8.55
C VAL A 106 2.17 -2.09 -7.77
N ASP A 107 0.95 -2.32 -7.30
CA ASP A 107 0.56 -3.47 -6.47
C ASP A 107 -0.37 -4.39 -7.24
N LEU A 108 0.00 -5.67 -7.38
CA LEU A 108 -0.88 -6.66 -7.99
C LEU A 108 -1.85 -7.20 -6.94
N HIS A 109 -3.07 -6.67 -6.97
CA HIS A 109 -3.97 -6.64 -5.83
C HIS A 109 -4.91 -7.86 -5.76
N ILE A 110 -5.70 -8.09 -6.81
CA ILE A 110 -6.57 -9.28 -6.96
C ILE A 110 -6.15 -10.08 -8.18
N LEU A 111 -5.97 -11.40 -7.96
CA LEU A 111 -5.73 -12.39 -9.00
C LEU A 111 -6.99 -13.25 -9.17
N ARG A 112 -7.24 -13.75 -10.37
CA ARG A 112 -8.31 -14.75 -10.59
C ARG A 112 -8.07 -16.02 -9.77
N SER A 113 -6.80 -16.36 -9.55
CA SER A 113 -6.39 -17.53 -8.77
C SER A 113 -6.23 -17.28 -7.28
N HIS A 114 -6.32 -16.03 -6.83
CA HIS A 114 -6.22 -15.64 -5.42
C HIS A 114 -6.72 -14.23 -5.16
N HIS A 115 -7.62 -14.10 -4.20
CA HIS A 115 -7.78 -12.89 -3.42
C HIS A 115 -8.09 -13.25 -1.96
N PHE A 116 -7.95 -12.28 -1.07
CA PHE A 116 -7.98 -12.49 0.37
C PHE A 116 -9.30 -13.06 0.93
N ASN A 117 -10.41 -12.82 0.22
CA ASN A 117 -11.75 -13.34 0.54
C ASN A 117 -12.14 -14.61 -0.26
N ALA A 118 -11.27 -15.10 -1.14
CA ALA A 118 -11.58 -16.25 -1.98
C ALA A 118 -11.70 -17.54 -1.16
N LYS A 119 -12.72 -18.35 -1.43
CA LYS A 119 -12.85 -19.71 -0.85
C LYS A 119 -11.90 -20.69 -1.52
N GLU A 120 -11.78 -20.58 -2.83
CA GLU A 120 -10.85 -21.37 -3.64
C GLU A 120 -9.64 -20.51 -3.99
N LYS A 121 -8.44 -21.05 -3.76
CA LYS A 121 -7.19 -20.32 -3.94
C LYS A 121 -6.18 -21.18 -4.70
N PRO A 122 -6.45 -21.48 -5.99
CA PRO A 122 -5.62 -22.40 -6.77
C PRO A 122 -4.17 -21.93 -6.92
N LEU A 123 -3.87 -20.63 -6.72
CA LEU A 123 -2.50 -20.12 -6.68
C LEU A 123 -1.57 -20.92 -5.74
N TRP A 124 -2.09 -21.42 -4.62
CA TRP A 124 -1.29 -22.15 -3.63
C TRP A 124 -1.09 -23.63 -3.99
N THR A 125 -1.95 -24.20 -4.84
CA THR A 125 -2.00 -25.64 -5.11
C THR A 125 -1.69 -26.02 -6.55
N ASP A 126 -1.88 -25.13 -7.51
CA ASP A 126 -1.71 -25.38 -8.94
C ASP A 126 -0.45 -24.67 -9.49
N PRO A 127 0.59 -25.42 -9.90
CA PRO A 127 1.79 -24.85 -10.53
C PRO A 127 1.50 -24.02 -11.79
N ALA A 128 0.44 -24.31 -12.53
CA ALA A 128 0.08 -23.53 -13.73
C ALA A 128 -0.40 -22.12 -13.35
N GLU A 129 -1.19 -21.99 -12.28
CA GLU A 129 -1.61 -20.69 -11.75
C GLU A 129 -0.44 -19.90 -11.15
N GLN A 130 0.56 -20.58 -10.56
CA GLN A 130 1.80 -19.95 -10.12
C GLN A 130 2.61 -19.39 -11.30
N GLU A 131 2.75 -20.18 -12.38
CA GLU A 131 3.47 -19.72 -13.57
C GLU A 131 2.74 -18.54 -14.23
N LYS A 132 1.40 -18.61 -14.30
CA LYS A 132 0.57 -17.49 -14.77
C LYS A 132 0.83 -16.22 -13.97
N PHE A 133 0.87 -16.30 -12.64
CA PHE A 133 1.22 -15.16 -11.79
C PHE A 133 2.60 -14.58 -12.12
N PHE A 134 3.60 -15.42 -12.39
CA PHE A 134 4.92 -14.95 -12.83
C PHE A 134 4.87 -14.30 -14.22
N ASP A 135 4.07 -14.85 -15.14
CA ASP A 135 3.89 -14.29 -16.48
C ASP A 135 3.21 -12.92 -16.46
N LEU A 136 2.23 -12.67 -15.58
CA LEU A 136 1.66 -11.34 -15.38
C LEU A 136 2.75 -10.32 -15.03
N TRP A 137 3.64 -10.69 -14.10
CA TRP A 137 4.77 -9.86 -13.68
C TRP A 137 5.81 -9.64 -14.79
N ARG A 138 6.12 -10.67 -15.59
CA ARG A 138 6.98 -10.52 -16.77
C ARG A 138 6.36 -9.58 -17.79
N ASP A 139 5.04 -9.63 -17.94
CA ASP A 139 4.29 -8.82 -18.89
C ASP A 139 4.21 -7.35 -18.45
N LEU A 140 3.94 -7.09 -17.16
CA LEU A 140 4.03 -5.78 -16.55
C LEU A 140 5.43 -5.18 -16.71
N SER A 141 6.49 -5.93 -16.40
CA SER A 141 7.87 -5.45 -16.53
C SER A 141 8.22 -5.04 -17.97
N LYS A 142 7.69 -5.70 -19.01
CA LYS A 142 7.92 -5.26 -20.41
C LYS A 142 7.48 -3.81 -20.64
N SER A 143 6.35 -3.41 -20.06
CA SER A 143 5.79 -2.06 -20.19
C SER A 143 6.44 -1.08 -19.21
N LEU A 144 6.71 -1.54 -17.99
CA LEU A 144 7.10 -0.69 -16.86
C LEU A 144 8.62 -0.46 -16.71
N LYS A 145 9.47 -1.33 -17.27
CA LYS A 145 10.95 -1.22 -17.14
C LYS A 145 11.54 0.09 -17.68
N LYS A 146 10.80 0.80 -18.53
CA LYS A 146 11.20 2.10 -19.09
C LYS A 146 11.21 3.22 -18.04
N PHE A 147 10.49 3.05 -16.93
CA PHE A 147 10.44 4.03 -15.86
C PHE A 147 11.67 3.91 -14.93
N PRO A 148 12.24 5.04 -14.45
CA PRO A 148 13.41 5.01 -13.57
C PRO A 148 13.19 4.20 -12.28
N ASN A 149 14.25 3.60 -11.75
CA ASN A 149 14.21 2.90 -10.45
C ASN A 149 13.87 3.83 -9.28
N SER A 150 14.18 5.13 -9.40
CA SER A 150 13.85 6.14 -8.39
C SER A 150 12.35 6.48 -8.33
N LEU A 151 11.61 6.18 -9.40
CA LEU A 151 10.21 6.59 -9.59
C LEU A 151 9.22 5.47 -9.25
N LEU A 152 9.56 4.22 -9.56
CA LEU A 152 8.60 3.12 -9.58
C LEU A 152 9.13 1.90 -8.80
N ALA A 153 8.25 1.29 -8.01
CA ALA A 153 8.47 0.02 -7.32
C ALA A 153 7.36 -0.98 -7.64
N TYR A 154 7.63 -2.28 -7.43
CA TYR A 154 6.69 -3.37 -7.65
C TYR A 154 6.35 -4.07 -6.35
N GLU A 155 5.09 -4.04 -5.94
CA GLU A 155 4.57 -4.87 -4.86
C GLU A 155 3.98 -6.14 -5.46
N LEU A 156 4.66 -7.27 -5.23
CA LEU A 156 4.40 -8.49 -5.99
C LEU A 156 2.99 -9.04 -5.78
N MET A 157 2.43 -8.82 -4.60
CA MET A 157 1.10 -9.26 -4.22
C MET A 157 0.66 -8.48 -2.99
N ASN A 158 -0.57 -7.98 -3.03
CA ASN A 158 -1.19 -7.26 -1.93
C ASN A 158 -1.24 -8.12 -0.66
N GLU A 159 -2.16 -9.08 -0.60
CA GLU A 159 -2.44 -9.82 0.63
C GLU A 159 -2.39 -11.33 0.39
N ALA A 160 -1.22 -11.92 0.62
CA ALA A 160 -1.08 -13.37 0.63
C ALA A 160 -1.91 -13.98 1.78
N VAL A 161 -2.69 -15.02 1.48
CA VAL A 161 -3.46 -15.77 2.48
C VAL A 161 -3.26 -17.27 2.23
N ALA A 162 -1.99 -17.67 2.17
CA ALA A 162 -1.59 -19.07 2.07
C ALA A 162 -1.85 -19.78 3.40
N ASP A 163 -2.12 -21.09 3.35
CA ASP A 163 -2.42 -21.88 4.54
C ASP A 163 -1.27 -21.93 5.55
N ASP A 164 -0.04 -21.82 5.07
CA ASP A 164 1.17 -21.74 5.87
C ASP A 164 2.17 -20.73 5.28
N ASN A 165 3.10 -20.27 6.13
CA ASN A 165 4.08 -19.24 5.75
C ASN A 165 5.09 -19.73 4.73
N GLU A 166 5.44 -21.01 4.72
CA GLU A 166 6.43 -21.57 3.81
C GLU A 166 5.90 -21.61 2.37
N THR A 167 4.62 -21.90 2.19
CA THR A 167 3.95 -21.85 0.89
C THR A 167 4.02 -20.45 0.28
N TRP A 168 3.75 -19.40 1.08
CA TRP A 168 3.95 -18.01 0.65
C TRP A 168 5.42 -17.73 0.31
N ASN A 169 6.34 -18.05 1.21
CA ASN A 169 7.78 -17.79 1.02
C ASN A 169 8.34 -18.43 -0.27
N LYS A 170 7.90 -19.65 -0.62
CA LYS A 170 8.30 -20.33 -1.86
C LYS A 170 7.81 -19.60 -3.10
N LEU A 171 6.54 -19.17 -3.11
CA LEU A 171 5.96 -18.42 -4.23
C LEU A 171 6.64 -17.06 -4.38
N LEU A 172 6.78 -16.32 -3.28
CA LEU A 172 7.45 -15.03 -3.21
C LEU A 172 8.87 -15.10 -3.80
N ASN A 173 9.67 -16.09 -3.36
CA ASN A 173 11.03 -16.25 -3.86
C ASN A 173 11.09 -16.55 -5.37
N LYS A 174 10.18 -17.38 -5.89
CA LYS A 174 10.10 -17.66 -7.34
C LYS A 174 9.74 -16.40 -8.14
N ALA A 175 8.73 -15.64 -7.70
CA ALA A 175 8.33 -14.38 -8.34
C ALA A 175 9.45 -13.34 -8.30
N PHE A 176 10.11 -13.21 -7.14
CA PHE A 176 11.26 -12.33 -6.96
C PHE A 176 12.40 -12.67 -7.94
N ILE A 177 12.78 -13.95 -8.05
CA ILE A 177 13.81 -14.41 -9.00
C ILE A 177 13.39 -14.13 -10.44
N ALA A 178 12.11 -14.32 -10.79
CA ALA A 178 11.59 -14.04 -12.12
C ALA A 178 11.74 -12.54 -12.47
N ILE A 179 11.37 -11.64 -11.56
CA ILE A 179 11.52 -10.19 -11.76
C ILE A 179 12.99 -9.77 -11.77
N ARG A 180 13.84 -10.29 -10.88
CA ARG A 180 15.26 -9.89 -10.82
C ARG A 180 16.05 -10.20 -12.08
N LYS A 181 15.64 -11.21 -12.84
CA LYS A 181 16.21 -11.50 -14.19
C LYS A 181 15.91 -10.39 -15.19
N LEU A 182 14.77 -9.71 -15.05
CA LEU A 182 14.31 -8.65 -15.96
C LEU A 182 14.73 -7.27 -15.48
N GLU A 183 14.65 -7.02 -14.17
CA GLU A 183 14.92 -5.73 -13.54
C GLU A 183 15.83 -5.86 -12.31
N PRO A 184 17.17 -5.87 -12.52
CA PRO A 184 18.15 -6.12 -11.46
C PRO A 184 18.19 -5.07 -10.34
N LYS A 185 17.60 -3.90 -10.55
CA LYS A 185 17.68 -2.75 -9.63
C LYS A 185 16.33 -2.17 -9.21
N ARG A 186 15.21 -2.75 -9.67
CA ARG A 186 13.88 -2.28 -9.32
C ARG A 186 13.62 -2.51 -7.83
N THR A 187 13.06 -1.54 -7.12
CA THR A 187 12.59 -1.82 -5.75
C THR A 187 11.41 -2.78 -5.79
N ILE A 188 11.53 -3.89 -5.06
CA ILE A 188 10.44 -4.86 -4.89
C ILE A 188 9.91 -4.73 -3.47
N VAL A 189 8.62 -4.48 -3.34
CA VAL A 189 7.90 -4.43 -2.08
C VAL A 189 7.44 -5.84 -1.73
N VAL A 190 7.74 -6.30 -0.51
CA VAL A 190 7.43 -7.66 -0.04
C VAL A 190 6.80 -7.65 1.34
N GLY A 191 5.65 -8.29 1.48
CA GLY A 191 4.96 -8.47 2.76
C GLY A 191 4.98 -9.89 3.29
N SER A 192 4.55 -10.05 4.53
CA SER A 192 4.36 -11.35 5.19
C SER A 192 3.06 -12.03 4.74
N ASN A 193 2.88 -13.29 5.15
CA ASN A 193 1.63 -14.03 4.88
C ASN A 193 0.48 -13.50 5.76
N ARG A 194 -0.76 -13.92 5.46
CA ARG A 194 -1.99 -13.54 6.19
C ARG A 194 -2.22 -12.03 6.15
N TRP A 195 -2.55 -11.50 4.97
CA TRP A 195 -2.90 -10.07 4.80
C TRP A 195 -1.74 -9.11 5.14
N GLN A 196 -0.50 -9.48 4.79
CA GLN A 196 0.71 -8.77 5.24
C GLN A 196 0.73 -8.49 6.76
N SER A 197 0.21 -9.42 7.56
CA SER A 197 0.05 -9.20 8.99
C SER A 197 1.39 -9.02 9.69
N VAL A 198 1.43 -8.04 10.60
CA VAL A 198 2.54 -7.85 11.54
C VAL A 198 2.86 -9.12 12.35
N ASN A 199 1.88 -10.03 12.52
CA ASN A 199 2.03 -11.22 13.35
C ASN A 199 2.82 -12.36 12.69
N THR A 200 2.99 -12.35 11.37
CA THR A 200 3.68 -13.39 10.59
C THR A 200 5.05 -12.92 10.05
N PHE A 201 5.49 -11.73 10.45
CA PHE A 201 6.71 -11.09 9.91
C PHE A 201 8.01 -11.78 10.32
N ASP A 202 8.01 -12.46 11.47
CA ASP A 202 9.13 -13.31 11.92
C ASP A 202 9.33 -14.54 11.02
N GLU A 203 8.27 -15.00 10.36
CA GLU A 203 8.24 -16.15 9.46
C GLU A 203 8.51 -15.79 7.99
N LEU A 204 8.55 -14.50 7.66
CA LEU A 204 8.83 -14.01 6.31
C LEU A 204 10.30 -14.28 5.93
N LYS A 205 10.50 -15.04 4.85
CA LYS A 205 11.81 -15.29 4.26
C LYS A 205 12.07 -14.32 3.12
N VAL A 206 12.91 -13.34 3.38
CA VAL A 206 13.31 -12.32 2.42
C VAL A 206 14.53 -12.81 1.63
N PRO A 207 14.57 -12.67 0.30
CA PRO A 207 15.75 -12.98 -0.50
C PRO A 207 17.00 -12.25 0.01
N ALA A 208 18.06 -13.01 0.30
CA ALA A 208 19.27 -12.47 0.93
C ALA A 208 20.08 -11.57 0.00
N ASN A 209 20.78 -10.59 0.58
CA ASN A 209 21.74 -9.70 -0.07
C ASN A 209 21.17 -8.79 -1.19
N ASP A 210 19.87 -8.56 -1.22
CA ASP A 210 19.27 -7.61 -2.15
C ASP A 210 18.94 -6.28 -1.47
N PRO A 211 19.59 -5.16 -1.85
CA PRO A 211 19.38 -3.88 -1.20
C PRO A 211 18.14 -3.13 -1.72
N ASN A 212 17.47 -3.63 -2.76
CA ASN A 212 16.32 -2.99 -3.41
C ASN A 212 15.02 -3.70 -3.01
N ILE A 213 14.87 -3.96 -1.72
CA ILE A 213 13.67 -4.52 -1.11
C ILE A 213 13.07 -3.50 -0.14
N LEU A 214 11.75 -3.32 -0.21
CA LEU A 214 10.96 -2.59 0.77
C LEU A 214 10.05 -3.59 1.50
N LEU A 215 10.18 -3.73 2.81
CA LEU A 215 9.31 -4.61 3.58
C LEU A 215 7.97 -3.92 3.80
N SER A 216 6.85 -4.61 3.61
CA SER A 216 5.49 -4.05 3.77
C SER A 216 4.64 -4.84 4.76
N PHE A 217 3.88 -4.14 5.58
CA PHE A 217 2.79 -4.69 6.39
C PHE A 217 1.52 -3.86 6.20
N HIS A 218 0.37 -4.45 6.52
CA HIS A 218 -0.91 -3.73 6.64
C HIS A 218 -1.30 -3.62 8.11
N PHE A 219 -2.00 -2.55 8.48
CA PHE A 219 -2.37 -2.32 9.88
C PHE A 219 -3.76 -1.69 10.05
N TYR A 220 -4.69 -2.51 10.53
CA TYR A 220 -6.08 -2.14 10.78
C TYR A 220 -6.50 -2.44 12.22
N GLU A 221 -5.57 -2.56 13.17
CA GLU A 221 -5.92 -2.73 14.57
C GLU A 221 -6.23 -1.38 15.24
N PRO A 222 -7.30 -1.26 16.07
CA PRO A 222 -8.23 -2.32 16.44
C PRO A 222 -9.25 -2.64 15.34
N PHE A 223 -9.41 -3.93 15.00
CA PHE A 223 -10.30 -4.33 13.91
C PHE A 223 -11.79 -3.96 14.12
N LEU A 224 -12.26 -3.88 15.39
CA LEU A 224 -13.64 -3.45 15.69
C LEU A 224 -13.90 -1.98 15.31
N LEU A 225 -12.87 -1.13 15.41
CA LEU A 225 -12.95 0.28 15.05
C LEU A 225 -12.74 0.46 13.55
N SER A 226 -11.65 -0.11 13.00
CA SER A 226 -11.30 0.10 11.60
C SER A 226 -12.34 -0.45 10.63
N HIS A 227 -13.00 -1.54 11.00
CA HIS A 227 -14.04 -2.20 10.20
C HIS A 227 -15.42 -2.12 10.86
N TYR A 228 -15.67 -1.02 11.58
CA TYR A 228 -16.96 -0.77 12.21
C TYR A 228 -18.10 -0.86 11.18
N HIS A 229 -19.12 -1.68 11.48
CA HIS A 229 -20.30 -1.86 10.63
C HIS A 229 -20.01 -2.25 9.17
N THR A 230 -18.88 -2.92 8.92
CA THR A 230 -18.41 -3.16 7.55
C THR A 230 -19.11 -4.37 6.89
N PRO A 231 -19.77 -4.22 5.72
CA PRO A 231 -20.66 -5.24 5.15
C PRO A 231 -19.96 -6.51 4.65
N TRP A 232 -18.67 -6.45 4.31
CA TRP A 232 -17.89 -7.61 3.86
C TRP A 232 -17.17 -8.35 5.01
N THR A 233 -17.51 -8.06 6.27
CA THR A 233 -16.94 -8.73 7.44
C THR A 233 -18.02 -9.31 8.34
N GLU A 234 -17.61 -10.05 9.38
CA GLU A 234 -18.52 -10.49 10.45
C GLU A 234 -19.12 -9.32 11.27
N LEU A 235 -18.59 -8.10 11.11
CA LEU A 235 -19.06 -6.88 11.79
C LEU A 235 -20.19 -6.16 11.06
N LYS A 236 -20.70 -6.69 9.93
CA LYS A 236 -21.74 -6.04 9.13
C LYS A 236 -23.00 -5.65 9.93
N GLU A 237 -23.37 -6.41 10.95
CA GLU A 237 -24.53 -6.12 11.81
C GLU A 237 -24.15 -5.36 13.09
N TYR A 238 -22.85 -5.15 13.34
CA TYR A 238 -22.39 -4.48 14.55
C TYR A 238 -22.62 -2.96 14.45
N GLN A 239 -23.47 -2.44 15.33
CA GLN A 239 -23.74 -1.01 15.51
C GLN A 239 -23.56 -0.57 16.97
N GLY A 240 -22.80 -1.35 17.74
CA GLY A 240 -22.56 -1.12 19.16
C GLY A 240 -21.49 -0.05 19.41
N PRO A 241 -21.24 0.32 20.67
CA PRO A 241 -20.17 1.25 21.01
C PRO A 241 -18.79 0.73 20.57
N VAL A 242 -17.91 1.63 20.17
CA VAL A 242 -16.50 1.33 19.92
C VAL A 242 -15.69 2.56 20.31
N HIS A 243 -14.60 2.37 21.05
CA HIS A 243 -13.84 3.47 21.63
C HIS A 243 -12.33 3.37 21.33
N TYR A 244 -11.71 4.51 21.10
CA TYR A 244 -10.26 4.68 21.05
C TYR A 244 -9.88 6.13 21.43
N PRO A 245 -8.88 6.32 22.32
CA PRO A 245 -8.07 5.31 22.99
C PRO A 245 -8.74 4.72 24.24
N GLY A 246 -8.19 3.62 24.74
CA GLY A 246 -8.61 2.98 25.99
C GLY A 246 -9.38 1.69 25.76
N VAL A 247 -10.35 1.41 26.64
CA VAL A 247 -11.14 0.17 26.58
C VAL A 247 -12.10 0.25 25.39
N ILE A 248 -11.87 -0.59 24.39
CA ILE A 248 -12.59 -0.53 23.11
C ILE A 248 -14.09 -0.85 23.22
N LEU A 249 -14.43 -1.77 24.12
CA LEU A 249 -15.80 -2.19 24.41
C LEU A 249 -15.84 -2.68 25.85
N SER A 250 -16.53 -1.96 26.74
CA SER A 250 -16.62 -2.37 28.15
C SER A 250 -17.57 -3.55 28.34
N GLN A 251 -17.41 -4.29 29.45
CA GLN A 251 -18.35 -5.35 29.83
C GLN A 251 -19.79 -4.85 29.94
N LYS A 252 -19.99 -3.61 30.41
CA LYS A 252 -21.31 -3.01 30.57
C LYS A 252 -21.98 -2.80 29.22
N GLU A 253 -21.24 -2.25 28.25
CA GLU A 253 -21.73 -2.02 26.89
C GLU A 253 -21.99 -3.35 26.18
N PHE A 254 -21.07 -4.31 26.31
CA PHE A 254 -21.25 -5.65 25.78
C PHE A 254 -22.53 -6.33 26.29
N ASN A 255 -22.80 -6.23 27.59
CA ASN A 255 -24.01 -6.81 28.19
C ASN A 255 -25.30 -6.18 27.65
N ALA A 256 -25.24 -4.93 27.17
CA ALA A 256 -26.36 -4.21 26.59
C ALA A 256 -26.53 -4.43 25.07
N LEU A 257 -25.58 -5.11 24.42
CA LEU A 257 -25.69 -5.44 23.00
C LEU A 257 -26.84 -6.43 22.74
N PRO A 258 -27.46 -6.38 21.56
CA PRO A 258 -28.32 -7.45 21.07
C PRO A 258 -27.58 -8.80 21.03
N GLU A 259 -28.28 -9.91 21.29
CA GLU A 259 -27.66 -11.24 21.42
C GLU A 259 -26.99 -11.69 20.12
N GLU A 260 -27.58 -11.31 18.98
CA GLU A 260 -27.12 -11.61 17.63
C GLU A 260 -25.72 -11.06 17.29
N VAL A 261 -25.29 -9.96 17.94
CA VAL A 261 -23.97 -9.34 17.70
C VAL A 261 -22.95 -9.61 18.81
N LYS A 262 -23.36 -10.25 19.92
CA LYS A 262 -22.45 -10.53 21.04
C LYS A 262 -21.35 -11.49 20.64
N GLU A 263 -21.64 -12.54 19.89
CA GLU A 263 -20.62 -13.54 19.54
C GLU A 263 -19.47 -12.93 18.72
N VAL A 264 -19.79 -12.05 17.75
CA VAL A 264 -18.75 -11.35 16.98
C VAL A 264 -17.99 -10.35 17.85
N ALA A 265 -18.67 -9.60 18.72
CA ALA A 265 -18.08 -8.55 19.56
C ALA A 265 -17.25 -9.07 20.76
N LYS A 266 -17.49 -10.32 21.19
CA LYS A 266 -16.95 -10.91 22.43
C LYS A 266 -15.43 -10.84 22.54
N LYS A 267 -14.73 -10.95 21.40
CA LYS A 267 -13.26 -10.94 21.37
C LYS A 267 -12.65 -9.58 21.70
N TRP A 268 -13.42 -8.51 21.78
CA TRP A 268 -12.95 -7.16 22.11
C TRP A 268 -13.35 -6.68 23.52
N VAL A 269 -14.15 -7.45 24.25
CA VAL A 269 -14.67 -7.06 25.56
C VAL A 269 -13.52 -6.84 26.57
N ASN A 270 -13.51 -5.66 27.18
CA ASN A 270 -12.49 -5.16 28.11
C ASN A 270 -11.05 -5.15 27.55
N LYS A 271 -10.88 -5.23 26.22
CA LYS A 271 -9.56 -5.01 25.61
C LYS A 271 -9.25 -3.53 25.58
N GLU A 272 -8.03 -3.19 25.97
CA GLU A 272 -7.53 -1.82 25.93
C GLU A 272 -6.64 -1.63 24.70
N PHE A 273 -6.85 -0.54 23.97
CA PHE A 273 -6.01 -0.13 22.86
C PHE A 273 -5.47 1.27 23.11
N THR A 274 -4.14 1.35 23.17
CA THR A 274 -3.38 2.60 23.34
C THR A 274 -2.34 2.70 22.24
N LYS A 275 -1.83 3.91 21.98
CA LYS A 275 -0.70 4.13 21.09
C LYS A 275 0.48 3.20 21.39
N GLU A 276 0.79 2.99 22.66
CA GLU A 276 1.90 2.13 23.10
C GLU A 276 1.65 0.67 22.72
N LEU A 277 0.40 0.20 22.83
CA LEU A 277 0.04 -1.14 22.38
C LEU A 277 0.12 -1.27 20.87
N LEU A 278 -0.40 -0.29 20.11
CA LEU A 278 -0.31 -0.31 18.64
C LEU A 278 1.15 -0.38 18.19
N TYR A 279 2.03 0.43 18.79
CA TYR A 279 3.46 0.38 18.49
C TYR A 279 4.10 -0.96 18.84
N LYS A 280 3.70 -1.57 19.97
CA LYS A 280 4.17 -2.90 20.37
C LYS A 280 3.78 -3.98 19.36
N MET A 281 2.61 -3.87 18.72
CA MET A 281 2.19 -4.81 17.68
C MET A 281 3.13 -4.80 16.46
N TRP A 282 3.91 -3.73 16.26
CA TRP A 282 4.89 -3.63 15.17
C TRP A 282 6.28 -4.20 15.55
N GLU A 283 6.44 -4.82 16.72
CA GLU A 283 7.72 -5.34 17.19
C GLU A 283 8.35 -6.33 16.19
N LYS A 284 7.55 -7.27 15.67
CA LYS A 284 8.01 -8.27 14.69
C LYS A 284 8.50 -7.64 13.37
N PRO A 285 7.71 -6.80 12.67
CA PRO A 285 8.19 -6.17 11.44
C PRO A 285 9.39 -5.23 11.67
N ILE A 286 9.41 -4.46 12.76
CA ILE A 286 10.55 -3.61 13.11
C ILE A 286 11.81 -4.44 13.35
N ALA A 287 11.69 -5.56 14.08
CA ALA A 287 12.81 -6.46 14.34
C ALA A 287 13.35 -7.06 13.04
N LYS A 288 12.47 -7.51 12.14
CA LYS A 288 12.87 -8.06 10.82
C LYS A 288 13.55 -7.02 9.94
N ALA A 289 13.01 -5.81 9.87
CA ALA A 289 13.61 -4.71 9.12
C ALA A 289 15.01 -4.37 9.62
N LYS A 290 15.17 -4.30 10.96
CA LYS A 290 16.47 -4.07 11.60
C LYS A 290 17.46 -5.21 11.38
N GLU A 291 17.01 -6.46 11.49
CA GLU A 291 17.81 -7.66 11.23
C GLU A 291 18.40 -7.65 9.82
N LEU A 292 17.60 -7.28 8.83
CA LEU A 292 17.98 -7.30 7.42
C LEU A 292 18.62 -6.00 6.92
N GLY A 293 18.55 -4.92 7.70
CA GLY A 293 18.98 -3.58 7.27
C GLY A 293 18.14 -3.02 6.11
N LEU A 294 16.86 -3.40 6.04
CA LEU A 294 15.93 -3.01 4.99
C LEU A 294 14.89 -1.99 5.51
N PRO A 295 14.40 -1.07 4.65
CA PRO A 295 13.31 -0.17 5.02
C PRO A 295 12.00 -0.93 5.23
N LEU A 296 11.14 -0.36 6.08
CA LEU A 296 9.82 -0.89 6.41
C LEU A 296 8.75 0.13 6.03
N TYR A 297 7.61 -0.37 5.56
CA TYR A 297 6.52 0.39 4.99
C TYR A 297 5.18 -0.19 5.48
N CYS A 298 4.20 0.68 5.71
CA CYS A 298 2.81 0.31 5.96
C CYS A 298 1.98 0.59 4.70
N GLY A 299 1.74 -0.43 3.87
CA GLY A 299 1.07 -0.27 2.58
C GLY A 299 -0.39 0.14 2.68
N GLU A 300 -1.04 -0.28 3.76
CA GLU A 300 -2.43 0.06 4.04
C GLU A 300 -2.66 0.24 5.54
N PHE A 301 -3.40 1.28 5.88
CA PHE A 301 -3.98 1.53 7.18
C PHE A 301 -5.14 2.51 7.02
N GLY A 302 -6.16 2.40 7.87
CA GLY A 302 -7.30 3.31 7.85
C GLY A 302 -8.41 2.88 8.80
N ILE A 303 -9.36 3.79 8.97
CA ILE A 303 -10.62 3.58 9.68
C ILE A 303 -11.76 3.89 8.72
N ILE A 304 -12.77 3.01 8.67
CA ILE A 304 -13.96 3.20 7.87
C ILE A 304 -14.74 4.45 8.30
N SER A 305 -15.33 5.15 7.34
CA SER A 305 -16.04 6.42 7.48
C SER A 305 -17.27 6.33 8.37
N ALA A 306 -17.84 5.12 8.51
CA ALA A 306 -18.97 4.85 9.39
C ALA A 306 -18.60 4.80 10.88
N ALA A 307 -17.32 4.70 11.23
CA ALA A 307 -16.87 4.65 12.62
C ALA A 307 -17.07 6.01 13.33
N PRO A 308 -17.17 6.02 14.67
CA PRO A 308 -17.22 7.27 15.43
C PRO A 308 -16.05 8.21 15.10
N GLU A 309 -16.36 9.46 14.74
CA GLU A 309 -15.40 10.41 14.19
C GLU A 309 -14.29 10.75 15.20
N GLU A 310 -14.64 11.01 16.46
CA GLU A 310 -13.66 11.39 17.50
C GLU A 310 -12.63 10.28 17.72
N ASP A 311 -13.08 9.03 17.87
CA ASP A 311 -12.23 7.86 18.05
C ASP A 311 -11.32 7.64 16.84
N SER A 312 -11.88 7.80 15.63
CA SER A 312 -11.16 7.68 14.37
C SER A 312 -10.03 8.72 14.27
N LEU A 313 -10.32 9.99 14.53
CA LEU A 313 -9.32 11.07 14.46
C LEU A 313 -8.24 10.92 15.54
N ASN A 314 -8.60 10.44 16.73
CA ASN A 314 -7.61 10.13 17.77
C ASN A 314 -6.69 8.98 17.34
N TRP A 315 -7.24 7.93 16.72
CA TRP A 315 -6.45 6.83 16.16
C TRP A 315 -5.49 7.31 15.07
N TYR A 316 -5.96 8.11 14.12
CA TYR A 316 -5.09 8.64 13.06
C TYR A 316 -3.95 9.50 13.62
N LYS A 317 -4.21 10.37 14.61
CA LYS A 317 -3.15 11.17 15.24
C LYS A 317 -2.06 10.30 15.87
N ASP A 318 -2.46 9.25 16.58
CA ASP A 318 -1.50 8.32 17.19
C ASP A 318 -0.73 7.53 16.13
N MET A 319 -1.40 7.04 15.09
CA MET A 319 -0.77 6.30 14.00
C MET A 319 0.29 7.13 13.26
N ILE A 320 -0.03 8.37 12.91
CA ILE A 320 0.91 9.27 12.24
C ILE A 320 2.11 9.58 13.16
N ALA A 321 1.88 9.84 14.45
CA ALA A 321 2.97 10.02 15.41
C ALA A 321 3.86 8.77 15.54
N LEU A 322 3.30 7.57 15.41
CA LEU A 322 4.06 6.32 15.43
C LEU A 322 4.89 6.12 14.15
N PHE A 323 4.34 6.45 12.98
CA PHE A 323 5.09 6.41 11.73
C PHE A 323 6.26 7.40 11.75
N GLU A 324 6.04 8.62 12.20
CA GLU A 324 7.10 9.64 12.35
C GLU A 324 8.18 9.20 13.35
N LYS A 325 7.78 8.69 14.52
CA LYS A 325 8.71 8.17 15.54
C LYS A 325 9.57 7.02 15.02
N SER A 326 9.01 6.16 14.18
CA SER A 326 9.68 4.94 13.71
C SER A 326 10.41 5.11 12.37
N GLY A 327 10.12 6.18 11.63
CA GLY A 327 10.61 6.38 10.27
C GLY A 327 10.00 5.42 9.24
N ILE A 328 8.90 4.74 9.59
CA ILE A 328 8.17 3.83 8.70
C ILE A 328 7.34 4.67 7.73
N GLY A 329 7.55 4.48 6.43
CA GLY A 329 6.71 5.11 5.41
C GLY A 329 5.31 4.47 5.38
N TYR A 330 4.30 5.19 4.92
CA TYR A 330 2.92 4.69 4.91
C TYR A 330 2.13 5.14 3.68
N ALA A 331 1.07 4.39 3.34
CA ALA A 331 -0.02 4.88 2.50
C ALA A 331 -1.38 4.65 3.15
N ASN A 332 -2.16 5.72 3.30
CA ASN A 332 -3.50 5.58 3.85
C ASN A 332 -4.39 4.84 2.83
N TRP A 333 -5.26 3.98 3.34
CA TRP A 333 -6.42 3.53 2.60
C TRP A 333 -7.54 4.51 2.92
N ASN A 334 -8.06 5.32 1.99
CA ASN A 334 -7.79 5.43 0.55
C ASN A 334 -7.85 6.91 0.08
N TYR A 335 -7.46 7.24 -1.16
CA TYR A 335 -7.63 8.61 -1.70
C TYR A 335 -9.10 8.96 -1.91
N ASN A 336 -9.79 8.25 -2.81
CA ASN A 336 -11.18 8.51 -3.21
C ASN A 336 -12.05 7.28 -2.92
N SER A 337 -12.92 7.37 -1.91
CA SER A 337 -13.80 6.29 -1.44
C SER A 337 -14.82 6.86 -0.46
N ASP A 338 -16.05 6.37 -0.52
CA ASP A 338 -17.11 6.63 0.46
C ASP A 338 -16.88 5.90 1.80
N GLU A 339 -16.01 4.89 1.80
CA GLU A 339 -15.74 4.05 2.96
C GLU A 339 -14.45 4.47 3.68
N TYR A 340 -13.35 4.76 2.97
CA TYR A 340 -12.05 5.04 3.61
C TYR A 340 -11.39 6.32 3.05
N GLY A 341 -12.09 7.07 2.21
CA GLY A 341 -11.50 8.14 1.42
C GLY A 341 -11.04 9.36 2.22
N LEU A 342 -9.93 9.94 1.79
CA LEU A 342 -9.62 11.36 2.05
C LEU A 342 -10.65 12.26 1.36
N ILE A 343 -11.16 11.80 0.22
CA ILE A 343 -12.26 12.41 -0.52
C ILE A 343 -13.33 11.35 -0.84
N ASP A 344 -14.57 11.82 -0.95
CA ASP A 344 -15.70 11.06 -1.49
C ASP A 344 -16.37 11.90 -2.59
N GLY A 345 -16.05 11.57 -3.84
CA GLY A 345 -16.45 12.38 -4.99
C GLY A 345 -15.92 13.82 -4.88
N ASN A 346 -16.82 14.77 -4.61
CA ASN A 346 -16.46 16.19 -4.45
C ASN A 346 -16.26 16.62 -2.98
N SER A 347 -16.56 15.74 -2.02
CA SER A 347 -16.41 16.02 -0.59
C SER A 347 -14.98 15.71 -0.14
N LYS A 348 -14.40 16.57 0.69
CA LYS A 348 -13.06 16.37 1.26
C LYS A 348 -13.12 16.27 2.77
N ASN A 349 -12.44 15.30 3.34
CA ASN A 349 -12.23 15.21 4.78
C ASN A 349 -11.00 16.05 5.17
N GLU A 350 -11.18 17.37 5.27
CA GLU A 350 -10.09 18.32 5.54
C GLU A 350 -9.35 18.04 6.84
N GLN A 351 -10.06 17.60 7.90
CA GLN A 351 -9.43 17.25 9.18
C GLN A 351 -8.53 16.02 9.06
N LEU A 352 -9.02 14.98 8.38
CA LEU A 352 -8.24 13.77 8.14
C LEU A 352 -7.02 14.03 7.26
N ILE A 353 -7.21 14.79 6.17
CA ILE A 353 -6.13 15.22 5.28
C ILE A 353 -5.08 15.95 6.10
N GLN A 354 -5.48 16.94 6.93
CA GLN A 354 -4.54 17.67 7.77
C GLN A 354 -3.75 16.76 8.71
N ILE A 355 -4.37 15.74 9.31
CA ILE A 355 -3.67 14.80 10.20
C ILE A 355 -2.67 13.94 9.43
N ILE A 356 -3.09 13.36 8.30
CA ILE A 356 -2.28 12.37 7.56
C ILE A 356 -1.17 13.04 6.76
N SER A 357 -1.42 14.24 6.24
CA SER A 357 -0.53 14.94 5.31
C SER A 357 0.17 16.15 5.91
N ALA A 358 0.01 16.41 7.21
CA ALA A 358 0.69 17.50 7.92
C ALA A 358 2.18 17.56 7.54
N LYS A 359 2.59 18.74 7.06
CA LYS A 359 4.00 19.09 6.87
C LYS A 359 4.56 19.47 8.23
N GLU A 360 5.68 18.87 8.60
CA GLU A 360 6.49 19.29 9.77
C GLU A 360 6.81 20.79 9.71
#